data_AF-A0A8T5RTA8-F1
#
_entry.id   AF-A0A8T5RTA8-F1
#
_cell.length_a   1.000
_cell.length_b   1.000
_cell.length_c   1.000
_cell.angle_alpha   90.00
_cell.angle_beta   90.00
_cell.angle_gamma   90.00
#
_symmetry.space_group_name_H-M   'P 1'
#
loop_
_entity.id
_entity.type
_entity.pdbx_description
1 polymer ?
#
loop_
_entity_poly.entity_id
_entity_poly.type
_entity_poly.pdbx_seq_one_letter_code
_entity_poly.pdbx_strand_id
1 'polypeptide(L)'
;LYSVPVGFAWGGILGLLSYSLFPIMNQQITTMMYFLPIRLKGRSFLYIIILFRLLPGLLLAFSSPVYLLFYLPDLGGILGAYIVYRAQLGR
;
A
#
# COMPACT_ATOMS: atom_id res chain seq x y z
N LEU A 1 -15.99 13.61 -10.76
CA LEU A 1 -16.44 12.26 -11.14
C LEU A 1 -15.31 11.31 -11.58
N TYR A 2 -14.14 11.79 -12.02
CA TYR A 2 -13.01 10.93 -12.39
C TYR A 2 -12.18 10.37 -11.22
N SER A 3 -12.34 10.92 -10.01
CA SER A 3 -11.47 10.63 -8.87
C SER A 3 -11.72 9.25 -8.22
N VAL A 4 -12.95 8.72 -8.32
CA VAL A 4 -13.34 7.45 -7.70
C VAL A 4 -12.73 6.23 -8.41
N PRO A 5 -12.86 6.06 -9.75
CA PRO A 5 -12.25 4.91 -10.43
C PRO A 5 -10.72 4.91 -10.35
N VAL A 6 -10.09 6.09 -10.29
CA VAL A 6 -8.64 6.20 -10.10
C VAL A 6 -8.20 5.67 -8.73
N GLY A 7 -8.95 5.95 -7.66
CA GLY A 7 -8.68 5.40 -6.33
C GLY A 7 -8.79 3.87 -6.28
N PHE A 8 -9.78 3.29 -6.97
CA PHE A 8 -9.91 1.82 -7.06
C PHE A 8 -8.79 1.17 -7.85
N ALA A 9 -8.40 1.74 -8.99
CA ALA A 9 -7.28 1.24 -9.78
C ALA A 9 -5.98 1.26 -8.97
N TRP A 10 -5.75 2.36 -8.24
CA TRP A 10 -4.57 2.50 -7.41
C TRP A 10 -4.56 1.53 -6.22
N GLY A 11 -5.70 1.32 -5.58
CA GLY A 11 -5.83 0.33 -4.52
C GLY A 11 -5.64 -1.11 -5.00
N GLY A 12 -6.09 -1.43 -6.23
CA GLY A 12 -5.81 -2.72 -6.85
C GLY A 12 -4.30 -2.94 -7.09
N ILE A 13 -3.61 -1.94 -7.64
CA ILE A 13 -2.16 -2.01 -7.87
C ILE A 13 -1.40 -2.15 -6.54
N LEU A 14 -1.77 -1.36 -5.54
CA LEU A 14 -1.16 -1.43 -4.21
C LEU A 14 -1.41 -2.78 -3.53
N GLY A 15 -2.60 -3.36 -3.72
CA GLY A 15 -2.94 -4.69 -3.25
C GLY A 15 -2.05 -5.76 -3.89
N LEU A 16 -1.89 -5.74 -5.21
CA LEU A 16 -1.01 -6.67 -5.92
C LEU A 16 0.46 -6.53 -5.51
N LEU A 17 0.96 -5.29 -5.41
CA LEU A 17 2.31 -5.03 -4.93
C LEU A 17 2.51 -5.54 -3.51
N SER A 18 1.57 -5.27 -2.61
CA SER A 18 1.62 -5.76 -1.23
C SER A 18 1.60 -7.28 -1.16
N TYR A 19 0.76 -7.94 -1.97
CA TYR A 19 0.69 -9.39 -2.06
C TYR A 19 2.05 -10.00 -2.43
N SER A 20 2.74 -9.41 -3.42
CA SER A 20 4.08 -9.87 -3.84
C SER A 20 5.16 -9.66 -2.78
N LEU A 21 4.96 -8.70 -1.87
CA LEU A 21 5.92 -8.35 -0.81
C LEU A 21 5.75 -9.21 0.45
N PHE A 22 4.55 -9.75 0.71
CA PHE A 22 4.29 -10.58 1.89
C PHE A 22 5.21 -11.79 2.06
N PRO A 23 5.50 -12.62 1.02
CA PRO A 23 6.40 -13.76 1.18
C PRO A 23 7.85 -13.35 1.51
N ILE A 24 8.25 -12.13 1.15
CA ILE A 24 9.61 -11.61 1.35
C ILE A 24 9.69 -10.57 2.48
N MET A 25 8.70 -10.52 3.38
CA MET A 25 8.63 -9.55 4.47
C MET A 25 9.87 -9.51 5.38
N ASN A 26 10.51 -10.67 5.60
CA ASN A 26 11.71 -10.79 6.44
C ASN A 26 13.02 -10.75 5.65
N GLN A 27 12.96 -10.76 4.31
CA GLN A 27 14.14 -10.72 3.45
C GLN A 27 14.60 -9.28 3.22
N GLN A 28 15.90 -9.11 2.96
CA GLN A 28 16.45 -7.83 2.53
C GLN A 28 16.13 -7.64 1.05
N ILE A 29 15.44 -6.55 0.73
CA ILE A 29 15.20 -6.10 -0.62
C ILE A 29 16.07 -4.87 -0.89
N THR A 30 16.58 -4.79 -2.11
CA THR A 30 17.25 -3.57 -2.60
C THR A 30 16.25 -2.84 -3.48
N THR A 31 15.85 -1.65 -3.05
CA THR A 31 14.92 -0.81 -3.82
C THR A 31 15.65 0.46 -4.24
N MET A 32 15.39 0.89 -5.47
CA MET A 32 15.91 2.15 -5.98
C MET A 32 14.95 3.28 -5.61
N MET A 33 15.33 4.10 -4.62
CA MET A 33 14.60 5.30 -4.25
C MET A 33 15.40 6.52 -4.72
N TYR A 34 14.81 7.35 -5.59
CA TYR A 34 15.47 8.55 -6.13
C TYR A 34 16.89 8.27 -6.67
N PHE A 35 17.03 7.20 -7.44
CA PHE A 35 18.31 6.74 -8.01
C PHE A 35 19.37 6.26 -7.00
N LEU A 36 19.06 6.24 -5.71
CA LEU A 36 19.92 5.64 -4.68
C LEU A 36 19.42 4.22 -4.34
N PRO A 37 20.29 3.20 -4.41
CA PRO A 37 19.93 1.85 -4.00
C PRO A 37 19.90 1.78 -2.46
N ILE A 38 18.73 1.55 -1.89
CA ILE A 38 18.54 1.41 -0.45
C ILE A 38 18.23 -0.05 -0.12
N ARG A 39 18.97 -0.62 0.82
CA ARG A 39 18.71 -1.95 1.36
C ARG A 39 17.79 -1.84 2.56
N LEU A 40 16.63 -2.49 2.47
CA LEU A 40 15.61 -2.46 3.52
C LEU A 40 14.89 -3.80 3.60
N LYS A 41 14.22 -4.10 4.71
CA LYS A 41 13.43 -5.32 4.83
C LYS A 41 12.09 -5.17 4.10
N GLY A 42 11.54 -6.25 3.56
CA GLY A 42 10.22 -6.25 2.90
C GLY A 42 9.12 -5.59 3.74
N ARG A 43 9.10 -5.86 5.04
CA ARG A 43 8.19 -5.20 6.00
C ARG A 43 8.35 -3.66 6.06
N SER A 44 9.59 -3.17 6.00
CA SER A 44 9.89 -1.74 6.02
C SER A 44 9.43 -1.07 4.72
N PHE A 45 9.56 -1.75 3.59
CA PHE A 45 9.05 -1.25 2.32
C PHE A 45 7.53 -1.11 2.31
N LEU A 46 6.83 -2.12 2.82
CA LEU A 46 5.38 -2.09 3.01
C LEU A 46 4.94 -0.90 3.86
N TYR A 47 5.62 -0.66 4.99
CA TYR A 47 5.32 0.51 5.82
C TYR A 47 5.53 1.83 5.08
N ILE A 48 6.60 1.96 4.29
CA ILE A 48 6.85 3.17 3.51
C ILE A 48 5.74 3.41 2.48
N ILE A 49 5.32 2.37 1.76
CA ILE A 49 4.22 2.47 0.80
C ILE A 49 2.92 2.91 1.49
N ILE A 50 2.60 2.29 2.63
CA ILE A 50 1.41 2.64 3.43
C ILE A 50 1.51 4.10 3.90
N LEU A 51 2.64 4.51 4.49
CA LEU A 51 2.82 5.87 5.01
C LEU A 51 2.69 6.93 3.91
N PHE A 52 3.29 6.66 2.74
CA PHE A 52 3.25 7.58 1.61
C PHE A 52 1.84 7.82 1.09
N ARG A 53 0.91 6.88 1.32
CA ARG A 53 -0.50 7.00 0.96
C ARG A 53 -1.35 7.53 2.10
N LEU A 54 -1.08 7.10 3.33
CA LEU A 54 -1.83 7.49 4.52
C LEU A 54 -1.60 8.96 4.88
N LEU A 55 -0.35 9.45 4.82
CA LEU A 55 -0.01 10.82 5.22
C LEU A 55 -0.73 11.87 4.36
N PRO A 56 -0.70 11.82 3.02
CA PRO A 56 -1.47 12.76 2.19
C PRO A 56 -2.97 12.62 2.43
N GLY A 57 -3.48 11.40 2.58
CA GLY A 57 -4.89 11.16 2.83
C GLY A 57 -5.37 11.78 4.14
N LEU A 58 -4.58 11.66 5.21
CA LEU A 58 -4.86 12.28 6.50
C LEU A 58 -4.73 13.81 6.45
N LEU A 59 -3.71 14.34 5.77
CA LEU A 59 -3.55 15.78 5.59
C LEU A 59 -4.74 16.41 4.86
N LEU A 60 -5.23 15.76 3.79
CA LEU A 60 -6.41 16.21 3.05
C LEU A 60 -7.72 16.03 3.85
N ALA A 61 -7.78 15.02 4.72
CA ALA A 61 -8.93 14.79 5.58
C ALA A 61 -9.16 15.93 6.58
N PHE A 62 -8.10 16.64 7.01
CA PHE A 62 -8.25 17.85 7.84
C PHE A 62 -9.03 18.96 7.12
N SER A 63 -8.93 19.04 5.78
CA SER A 63 -9.70 20.02 4.99
C SER A 63 -11.12 19.54 4.71
N SER A 64 -11.31 18.25 4.40
CA SER A 64 -12.63 17.65 4.30
C SER A 64 -12.58 16.13 4.50
N PRO A 65 -13.44 15.56 5.35
CA PRO A 65 -13.47 14.11 5.58
C PRO A 65 -13.88 13.30 4.34
N VAL A 66 -14.49 13.94 3.33
CA VAL A 66 -14.85 13.32 2.06
C VAL A 66 -13.61 12.78 1.32
N TYR A 67 -12.45 13.39 1.53
CA TYR A 67 -11.21 12.93 0.89
C TYR A 67 -10.79 11.53 1.35
N LEU A 68 -11.16 11.09 2.56
CA LEU A 68 -10.86 9.75 3.04
C LEU A 68 -11.45 8.65 2.14
N LEU A 69 -12.58 8.91 1.48
CA LEU A 69 -13.21 7.95 0.57
C LEU A 69 -12.35 7.61 -0.65
N PHE A 70 -11.41 8.49 -1.03
CA PHE A 70 -10.47 8.22 -2.13
C PHE A 70 -9.25 7.41 -1.69
N TYR A 71 -8.89 7.47 -0.40
CA TYR A 71 -7.73 6.77 0.17
C TYR A 71 -8.12 5.43 0.84
N LEU A 72 -9.40 5.24 1.17
CA LEU A 72 -9.95 3.98 1.70
C LEU A 72 -9.71 2.78 0.77
N PRO A 73 -9.94 2.87 -0.56
CA PRO A 73 -9.66 1.77 -1.49
C PRO A 73 -8.19 1.34 -1.48
N ASP A 74 -7.26 2.29 -1.31
CA ASP A 74 -5.81 2.01 -1.25
C ASP A 74 -5.48 1.13 -0.05
N LEU A 75 -6.01 1.47 1.13
CA LEU A 75 -5.84 0.66 2.34
C LEU A 75 -6.59 -0.68 2.25
N GLY A 76 -7.79 -0.67 1.66
CA GLY A 76 -8.59 -1.86 1.41
C GLY A 76 -7.88 -2.87 0.52
N GLY A 77 -7.17 -2.42 -0.50
CA GLY A 77 -6.35 -3.28 -1.36
C GLY A 77 -5.22 -3.98 -0.61
N ILE A 78 -4.50 -3.26 0.25
CA ILE A 78 -3.40 -3.81 1.07
C ILE A 78 -3.94 -4.83 2.09
N LEU A 79 -5.03 -4.48 2.79
CA LEU A 79 -5.68 -5.36 3.76
C LEU A 79 -6.27 -6.61 3.09
N GLY A 80 -6.96 -6.44 1.96
CA GLY A 80 -7.50 -7.56 1.17
C GLY A 80 -6.39 -8.50 0.71
N ALA A 81 -5.29 -7.95 0.19
CA ALA A 81 -4.11 -8.73 -0.18
C ALA A 81 -3.54 -9.51 1.01
N TYR A 82 -3.48 -8.90 2.20
CA TYR A 82 -2.98 -9.56 3.41
C TYR A 82 -3.87 -10.71 3.85
N ILE A 83 -5.19 -10.52 3.81
CA ILE A 83 -6.18 -11.55 4.12
C ILE A 83 -6.03 -12.73 3.16
N VAL A 84 -5.96 -12.47 1.84
CA VAL A 84 -5.79 -13.51 0.83
C VAL A 84 -4.47 -14.27 1.03
N TYR A 85 -3.37 -13.56 1.24
CA TYR A 85 -2.06 -14.16 1.52
C TYR A 85 -2.12 -15.07 2.76
N ARG A 86 -2.71 -14.59 3.87
CA ARG A 86 -2.89 -15.39 5.08
C ARG A 86 -3.81 -16.58 4.87
N ALA A 87 -4.87 -16.45 4.08
CA ALA A 87 -5.80 -17.53 3.79
C ALA A 87 -5.19 -18.62 2.90
N GLN A 88 -4.26 -18.27 2.01
CA GLN A 88 -3.59 -19.19 1.10
C GLN A 88 -2.35 -19.86 1.69
N LEU A 89 -1.50 -19.13 2.43
CA LEU A 89 -0.27 -19.66 3.05
C LEU A 89 -0.43 -20.06 4.54
N GLY A 90 -1.58 -19.79 5.14
CA GLY A 90 -1.92 -20.24 6.50
C GLY A 90 -2.46 -21.67 6.57
N ARG A 91 -2.36 -22.45 5.48
CA ARG A 91 -2.55 -23.90 5.45
C ARG A 91 -1.19 -24.59 5.36
#